data_AF-A0A7V9NNF9-F1
#
_entry.id   AF-A0A7V9NNF9-F1
#
_cell.length_a   1.000
_cell.length_b   1.000
_cell.length_c   1.000
_cell.angle_alpha   90.00
_cell.angle_beta   90.00
_cell.angle_gamma   90.00
#
_symmetry.space_group_name_H-M   'P 1'
#
loop_
_entity.id
_entity.type
_entity.pdbx_description
1 polymer ?
#
loop_
_entity_poly.entity_id
_entity_poly.type
_entity_poly.pdbx_seq_one_letter_code
_entity_poly.pdbx_strand_id
1 'polypeptide(L)'
;LFELTQNQFGVWAAIAIHDTSSVVGASQTFGAEALAIATTVKLARALWIAPVALLFSYFYRAQSAKKVAIPYFILFFLLATIFRTYAPTFILPSLFDSIVMLAKKGLTITLFLIGTSLSFETLKKVGVKPLIQGVILWILISIVSLWAILNLL
;
A
#
# COMPACT_ATOMS: atom_id res chain seq x y z
N LEU A 1 22.67 0.98 -6.98
CA LEU A 1 23.27 1.77 -5.88
C LEU A 1 23.39 0.99 -4.58
N PHE A 2 22.42 0.14 -4.19
CA PHE A 2 22.51 -0.69 -2.98
C PHE A 2 22.25 -2.20 -3.20
N GLU A 3 22.12 -2.65 -4.46
CA GLU A 3 21.90 -4.06 -4.86
C GLU A 3 20.92 -4.84 -3.97
N LEU A 4 19.82 -4.18 -3.57
CA LEU A 4 18.80 -4.81 -2.74
C LEU A 4 18.17 -5.99 -3.47
N THR A 5 17.90 -7.06 -2.72
CA THR A 5 17.02 -8.12 -3.22
C THR A 5 15.58 -7.60 -3.40
N GLN A 6 14.77 -8.26 -4.23
CA GLN A 6 13.35 -7.88 -4.39
C GLN A 6 12.59 -7.94 -3.06
N ASN A 7 12.96 -8.87 -2.17
CA ASN A 7 12.41 -8.94 -0.83
C ASN A 7 12.76 -7.70 0.01
N GLN A 8 14.06 -7.40 0.14
CA GLN A 8 14.53 -6.23 0.90
C GLN A 8 13.93 -4.93 0.36
N PHE A 9 13.90 -4.75 -0.96
CA PHE A 9 13.27 -3.57 -1.56
C PHE A 9 11.77 -3.52 -1.27
N GLY A 10 11.05 -4.64 -1.40
CA GLY A 10 9.62 -4.69 -1.14
C GLY A 10 9.26 -4.31 0.30
N VAL A 11 10.01 -4.83 1.28
CA VAL A 11 9.84 -4.48 2.70
C VAL A 11 10.20 -3.00 2.92
N TRP A 12 11.32 -2.55 2.37
CA TRP A 12 11.77 -1.15 2.48
C TRP A 12 10.74 -0.18 1.93
N ALA A 13 10.28 -0.40 0.70
CA ALA A 13 9.27 0.43 0.05
C ALA A 13 7.98 0.50 0.87
N ALA A 14 7.51 -0.62 1.43
CA ALA A 14 6.31 -0.67 2.26
C ALA A 14 6.45 0.10 3.59
N ILE A 15 7.66 0.20 4.15
CA ILE A 15 7.93 0.96 5.38
C ILE A 15 8.14 2.45 5.06
N ALA A 16 9.04 2.73 4.12
CA ALA A 16 9.52 4.06 3.79
C ALA A 16 8.48 4.94 3.10
N ILE A 17 7.74 4.41 2.12
CA ILE A 17 6.80 5.20 1.34
C ILE A 17 5.46 5.22 2.05
N HIS A 18 4.95 6.38 2.45
CA HIS A 18 3.73 6.47 3.27
C HIS A 18 2.42 6.20 2.54
N ASP A 19 2.37 6.45 1.23
CA ASP A 19 1.18 6.28 0.42
C ASP A 19 1.16 4.93 -0.33
N THR A 20 0.03 4.22 -0.27
CA THR A 20 -0.10 2.87 -0.87
C THR A 20 0.06 2.90 -2.39
N SER A 21 -0.43 3.94 -3.05
CA SER A 21 -0.35 4.07 -4.51
C SER A 21 1.10 4.26 -4.97
N SER A 22 1.86 5.04 -4.20
CA SER A 22 3.28 5.28 -4.42
C SER A 22 4.15 4.04 -4.14
N VAL A 23 3.82 3.24 -3.11
CA VAL A 23 4.49 1.96 -2.81
C VAL A 23 4.37 0.99 -3.98
N VAL A 24 3.15 0.85 -4.50
CA VAL A 24 2.85 0.00 -5.65
C VAL A 24 3.67 0.44 -6.86
N GLY A 25 3.65 1.74 -7.19
CA GLY A 25 4.38 2.27 -8.34
C GLY A 25 5.88 1.99 -8.27
N ALA A 26 6.51 2.26 -7.11
CA ALA A 26 7.94 2.01 -6.90
C ALA A 26 8.31 0.53 -6.91
N SER A 27 7.45 -0.34 -6.37
CA SER A 27 7.71 -1.78 -6.30
C SER A 27 7.46 -2.48 -7.63
N GLN A 28 6.49 -2.00 -8.42
CA GLN A 28 6.21 -2.51 -9.76
C GLN A 28 7.39 -2.32 -10.71
N THR A 29 8.12 -1.20 -10.61
CA THR A 29 9.33 -0.96 -11.41
C THR A 29 10.52 -1.79 -10.95
N PHE A 30 10.57 -2.17 -9.67
CA PHE A 30 11.65 -2.99 -9.12
C PHE A 30 11.50 -4.48 -9.46
N GLY A 31 10.28 -5.02 -9.42
CA GLY A 31 10.01 -6.38 -9.83
C GLY A 31 8.70 -6.96 -9.29
N ALA A 32 8.30 -8.11 -9.84
CA ALA A 32 7.02 -8.74 -9.49
C ALA A 32 6.97 -9.24 -8.04
N GLU A 33 8.09 -9.72 -7.51
CA GLU A 33 8.19 -10.18 -6.13
C GLU A 33 8.17 -9.00 -5.16
N ALA A 34 8.95 -7.94 -5.46
CA ALA A 34 8.94 -6.71 -4.67
C ALA A 34 7.53 -6.11 -4.58
N LEU A 35 6.80 -6.06 -5.70
CA LEU A 35 5.41 -5.60 -5.74
C LEU A 35 4.50 -6.45 -4.83
N ALA A 36 4.61 -7.78 -4.89
CA ALA A 36 3.79 -8.68 -4.08
C ALA A 36 4.08 -8.52 -2.58
N ILE A 37 5.36 -8.40 -2.20
CA ILE A 37 5.78 -8.22 -0.82
C ILE A 37 5.32 -6.85 -0.31
N ALA A 38 5.62 -5.79 -1.05
CA ALA A 38 5.33 -4.43 -0.62
C ALA A 38 3.83 -4.19 -0.43
N THR A 39 3.01 -4.66 -1.37
CA THR A 39 1.55 -4.56 -1.28
C THR A 39 1.00 -5.35 -0.10
N THR A 40 1.43 -6.59 0.08
CA THR A 40 1.02 -7.42 1.21
C THR A 40 1.34 -6.73 2.55
N VAL A 41 2.57 -6.26 2.74
CA VAL A 41 3.00 -5.57 3.97
C VAL A 41 2.17 -4.30 4.21
N LYS A 42 1.92 -3.51 3.16
CA LYS A 42 1.13 -2.27 3.27
C LYS A 42 -0.32 -2.53 3.64
N LEU A 43 -0.91 -3.55 3.02
CA LEU A 43 -2.31 -3.89 3.19
C LEU A 43 -2.56 -4.62 4.51
N ALA A 44 -1.60 -5.40 5.00
CA ALA A 44 -1.65 -5.98 6.34
C ALA A 44 -1.72 -4.89 7.42
N ARG A 45 -0.96 -3.79 7.28
CA ARG A 45 -1.04 -2.64 8.22
C ARG A 45 -2.39 -1.93 8.12
N ALA A 46 -2.92 -1.74 6.92
CA ALA A 46 -4.25 -1.16 6.73
C ALA A 46 -5.35 -2.07 7.30
N LEU A 47 -5.20 -3.39 7.17
CA LEU A 47 -6.11 -4.38 7.72
C LEU A 47 -6.25 -4.24 9.24
N TRP A 48 -5.17 -3.93 9.96
CA TRP A 48 -5.18 -3.68 11.41
C TRP A 48 -6.03 -2.48 11.85
N ILE A 49 -6.39 -1.56 10.96
CA ILE A 49 -7.30 -0.45 11.28
C ILE A 49 -8.69 -0.99 11.64
N ALA A 50 -9.18 -2.01 10.93
CA ALA A 50 -10.50 -2.59 11.19
C ALA A 50 -10.65 -3.20 12.60
N PRO A 51 -9.80 -4.15 13.06
CA PRO A 51 -9.91 -4.71 14.40
C PRO A 51 -9.67 -3.65 15.48
N VAL A 52 -8.73 -2.72 15.29
CA VAL A 52 -8.49 -1.63 16.25
C VAL A 52 -9.73 -0.73 16.34
N ALA A 53 -10.31 -0.30 15.22
CA ALA A 53 -11.52 0.52 15.22
C ALA A 53 -12.70 -0.19 15.89
N LEU A 54 -12.88 -1.50 15.65
CA LEU A 54 -13.91 -2.31 16.31
C LEU A 54 -13.66 -2.40 17.82
N LEU A 55 -12.41 -2.64 18.24
CA LEU A 55 -12.02 -2.66 19.66
C LEU A 55 -12.35 -1.33 20.33
N PHE A 56 -11.92 -0.21 19.73
CA PHE A 56 -12.21 1.12 20.26
C PHE A 56 -13.72 1.39 20.31
N SER A 57 -14.48 0.99 19.29
CA SER A 57 -15.94 1.15 19.29
C SER A 57 -16.64 0.35 20.38
N TYR A 58 -16.08 -0.82 20.73
CA TYR A 58 -16.59 -1.68 21.80
C TYR A 58 -16.29 -1.09 23.18
N PHE A 59 -15.05 -0.66 23.43
CA PHE A 59 -14.63 -0.12 24.73
C PHE A 59 -15.13 1.32 24.99
N TYR A 60 -15.18 2.17 23.96
CA TYR A 60 -15.56 3.58 24.08
C TYR A 60 -16.99 3.84 23.63
N ARG A 61 -17.89 2.89 23.90
CA ARG A 61 -19.32 2.96 23.57
C ARG A 61 -20.07 3.97 24.44
N ALA A 62 -19.67 5.24 24.42
CA ALA A 62 -20.32 6.34 25.14
C ALA A 62 -21.32 7.09 24.22
N GLN A 63 -22.60 6.89 24.50
CA GLN A 63 -23.79 7.73 24.22
C GLN A 63 -24.05 8.34 22.83
N SER A 64 -23.31 8.03 21.78
CA SER A 64 -23.70 8.43 20.42
C SER A 64 -23.39 7.31 19.45
N ALA A 65 -24.45 6.68 18.95
CA ALA A 65 -24.41 5.67 17.90
C ALA A 65 -23.93 6.29 16.57
N LYS A 66 -22.66 6.70 16.48
CA LYS A 66 -22.02 7.01 15.21
C LYS A 66 -21.79 5.70 14.49
N LYS A 67 -22.34 5.59 13.26
CA LYS A 67 -22.16 4.45 12.38
C LYS A 67 -20.66 4.22 12.18
N VAL A 68 -20.20 3.01 12.48
CA VAL A 68 -18.84 2.58 12.17
C VAL A 68 -18.67 2.63 10.66
N ALA A 69 -17.76 3.47 10.16
CA ALA A 69 -17.43 3.53 8.74
C ALA A 69 -16.64 2.26 8.38
N ILE A 70 -17.28 1.34 7.65
CA ILE A 70 -16.63 0.11 7.20
C ILE A 70 -15.70 0.48 6.04
N PRO A 71 -14.38 0.20 6.14
CA PRO A 71 -13.45 0.45 5.07
C PRO A 71 -13.62 -0.63 3.99
N TYR A 72 -14.53 -0.41 3.03
CA TYR A 72 -14.87 -1.35 1.96
C TYR A 72 -13.64 -1.87 1.20
N PHE A 73 -12.59 -1.05 1.07
CA PHE A 73 -11.30 -1.45 0.50
C PHE A 73 -10.72 -2.72 1.15
N ILE A 74 -10.84 -2.84 2.48
CA ILE A 74 -10.33 -4.00 3.22
C ILE A 74 -11.13 -5.27 2.85
N LEU A 75 -12.45 -5.17 2.73
CA LEU A 75 -13.29 -6.29 2.31
C LEU A 75 -12.90 -6.78 0.91
N PHE A 76 -12.80 -5.86 -0.06
CA PHE A 76 -12.38 -6.21 -1.42
C PHE A 76 -10.95 -6.76 -1.48
N PHE A 77 -10.03 -6.24 -0.66
CA PHE A 77 -8.67 -6.77 -0.57
C PHE A 77 -8.65 -8.21 -0.05
N LEU A 78 -9.43 -8.52 0.99
CA LEU A 78 -9.54 -9.89 1.51
C LEU A 78 -10.13 -10.83 0.46
N LEU A 79 -11.21 -10.43 -0.20
CA LEU A 79 -11.82 -11.20 -1.29
C LEU A 79 -10.82 -11.42 -2.44
N ALA A 80 -10.09 -10.38 -2.85
CA ALA A 80 -9.08 -10.48 -3.90
C ALA A 80 -7.91 -11.38 -3.50
N THR A 81 -7.50 -11.38 -2.23
CA THR A 81 -6.43 -12.24 -1.70
C THR A 81 -6.86 -13.71 -1.68
N ILE A 82 -8.09 -13.99 -1.22
CA ILE A 82 -8.69 -15.32 -1.26
C ILE A 82 -8.78 -15.80 -2.73
N PHE A 83 -9.31 -14.95 -3.61
CA PHE A 83 -9.38 -15.26 -5.04
C PHE A 83 -7.99 -15.56 -5.62
N ARG A 84 -7.00 -14.68 -5.41
CA ARG A 84 -5.62 -14.87 -5.86
C ARG A 84 -5.01 -16.19 -5.38
N THR A 85 -5.34 -16.61 -4.16
CA THR A 85 -4.78 -17.82 -3.53
C THR A 85 -5.42 -19.09 -4.08
N TYR A 86 -6.74 -19.14 -4.20
CA TYR A 86 -7.46 -20.36 -4.57
C TYR A 86 -7.78 -20.49 -6.05
N ALA A 87 -7.95 -19.37 -6.77
CA ALA A 87 -8.31 -19.37 -8.19
C ALA A 87 -7.35 -20.16 -9.11
N PRO A 88 -6.01 -20.16 -8.91
CA PRO A 88 -5.10 -20.98 -9.71
C PRO A 88 -5.41 -22.49 -9.69
N THR A 89 -6.09 -22.97 -8.65
CA THR A 89 -6.49 -24.38 -8.51
C THR A 89 -7.66 -24.74 -9.42
N PHE A 90 -8.49 -23.76 -9.79
CA PHE A 90 -9.74 -23.96 -10.54
C PHE A 90 -9.72 -23.32 -11.94
N ILE A 91 -8.80 -22.38 -12.18
CA ILE A 91 -8.70 -21.61 -13.42
C ILE A 91 -7.44 -22.03 -14.18
N LEU A 92 -7.55 -22.14 -15.51
CA LEU A 92 -6.41 -22.41 -16.39
C LEU A 92 -5.30 -21.37 -16.20
N PRO A 93 -4.02 -21.79 -16.12
CA PRO A 93 -2.89 -20.87 -15.88
C PRO A 93 -2.84 -19.68 -16.85
N SER A 94 -3.08 -19.91 -18.15
CA SER A 94 -3.07 -18.87 -19.18
C SER A 94 -4.13 -17.78 -18.97
N LEU A 95 -5.32 -18.18 -18.51
CA LEU A 95 -6.41 -17.24 -18.21
C LEU A 95 -6.10 -16.46 -16.94
N PHE A 96 -5.57 -17.12 -15.91
CA PHE A 96 -5.17 -16.46 -14.67
C PHE A 96 -4.06 -15.43 -14.90
N ASP A 97 -3.03 -15.77 -15.68
CA ASP A 97 -1.95 -14.84 -16.02
C ASP A 97 -2.46 -13.62 -16.81
N SER A 98 -3.43 -13.82 -17.70
CA SER A 98 -4.08 -12.74 -18.44
C SER A 98 -4.87 -11.80 -17.52
N ILE A 99 -5.62 -12.34 -16.55
CA ILE A 99 -6.32 -11.56 -15.52
C ILE A 99 -5.32 -10.72 -14.72
N VAL A 100 -4.20 -11.32 -14.33
CA VAL A 100 -3.17 -10.65 -13.52
C VAL A 100 -2.46 -9.56 -14.32
N MET A 101 -2.20 -9.80 -15.61
CA MET A 101 -1.67 -8.79 -16.51
C MET A 101 -2.63 -7.61 -16.63
N LEU A 102 -3.93 -7.88 -16.83
CA LEU A 102 -4.94 -6.84 -16.94
C LEU A 102 -5.06 -6.03 -15.64
N ALA A 103 -5.01 -6.69 -14.48
CA ALA A 103 -5.01 -6.04 -13.18
C ALA A 103 -3.80 -5.09 -13.02
N LYS A 104 -2.59 -5.54 -13.38
CA LYS A 104 -1.38 -4.69 -13.35
C LYS A 104 -1.51 -3.48 -14.28
N LYS A 105 -2.02 -3.66 -15.49
CA LYS A 105 -2.26 -2.54 -16.44
C LYS A 105 -3.30 -1.56 -15.91
N GLY A 106 -4.42 -2.05 -15.39
CA GLY A 106 -5.47 -1.22 -14.79
C GLY A 106 -4.98 -0.41 -13.59
N LEU A 107 -4.10 -1.00 -12.77
CA LEU A 107 -3.43 -0.33 -11.66
C LEU A 107 -2.52 0.81 -12.18
N THR A 108 -1.70 0.55 -13.20
CA THR A 108 -0.87 1.59 -13.82
C THR A 108 -1.69 2.76 -14.37
N ILE A 109 -2.81 2.49 -15.05
CA ILE A 109 -3.74 3.53 -15.53
C ILE A 109 -4.32 4.33 -14.36
N THR A 110 -4.72 3.64 -13.28
CA THR A 110 -5.26 4.28 -12.08
C THR A 110 -4.24 5.21 -11.43
N LEU A 111 -2.98 4.77 -11.27
CA LEU A 111 -1.89 5.58 -10.73
C LEU A 111 -1.61 6.80 -11.60
N PHE A 112 -1.65 6.64 -12.92
CA PHE A 112 -1.53 7.75 -13.86
C PHE A 112 -2.65 8.78 -13.65
N LEU A 113 -3.91 8.35 -13.58
CA LEU A 113 -5.05 9.25 -13.37
C LEU A 113 -5.00 9.98 -12.02
N ILE A 114 -4.60 9.29 -10.94
CA ILE A 114 -4.35 9.92 -9.64
C ILE A 114 -3.27 11.01 -9.78
N GLY A 115 -2.19 10.71 -10.49
CA GLY A 115 -1.15 11.69 -10.80
C GLY A 115 -1.68 12.92 -11.55
N THR A 116 -2.57 12.73 -12.53
CA THR A 116 -3.18 13.84 -13.29
C THR A 116 -4.09 14.73 -12.45
N SER A 117 -4.62 14.23 -11.32
CA SER A 117 -5.42 15.02 -10.39
C SER A 117 -4.57 15.97 -9.51
N LEU A 118 -3.25 15.79 -9.50
CA LEU A 118 -2.33 16.62 -8.73
C LEU A 118 -1.99 17.90 -9.51
N SER A 119 -2.41 19.06 -8.98
CA SER A 119 -2.10 20.37 -9.56
C SER A 119 -1.26 21.22 -8.60
N PHE A 120 -0.53 22.20 -9.15
CA PHE A 120 0.18 23.19 -8.34
C PHE A 120 -0.75 23.95 -7.39
N GLU A 121 -2.01 24.14 -7.77
CA GLU A 121 -3.02 24.78 -6.92
C GLU A 121 -3.38 23.91 -5.71
N THR A 122 -3.56 22.60 -5.91
CA THR A 122 -3.80 21.64 -4.83
C THR A 122 -2.61 21.60 -3.86
N LEU A 123 -1.37 21.63 -4.37
CA LEU A 123 -0.17 21.70 -3.53
C LEU A 123 -0.09 23.01 -2.73
N LYS A 124 -0.42 24.14 -3.34
CA LYS A 124 -0.48 25.44 -2.63
C LYS A 124 -1.51 25.44 -1.50
N LYS A 125 -2.65 24.77 -1.65
CA LYS A 125 -3.68 24.63 -0.60
C LYS A 125 -3.19 23.84 0.62
N VAL A 126 -2.33 22.85 0.43
CA VAL A 126 -1.70 22.10 1.55
C VAL A 126 -0.69 22.98 2.30
N GLY A 127 0.03 23.84 1.57
CA GLY A 127 1.03 24.74 2.11
C GLY A 127 2.42 24.11 2.25
N VAL A 128 3.43 24.97 2.30
CA VAL A 128 4.85 24.54 2.26
C VAL A 128 5.30 23.91 3.58
N LYS A 129 4.79 24.38 4.73
CA LYS A 129 5.21 23.86 6.05
C LYS A 129 4.86 22.37 6.22
N PRO A 130 3.61 21.91 5.97
CA PRO A 130 3.29 20.48 6.03
C PRO A 130 4.08 19.65 5.01
N LEU A 131 4.34 20.21 3.82
CA LEU A 131 5.12 19.52 2.79
C LEU A 131 6.56 19.24 3.25
N ILE A 132 7.24 20.26 3.79
CA ILE A 132 8.60 20.10 4.35
C ILE A 132 8.59 19.07 5.48
N GLN A 133 7.61 19.13 6.37
CA GLN A 133 7.50 18.20 7.48
C GLN A 133 7.33 16.74 6.99
N GLY A 134 6.51 16.53 5.97
CA GLY A 134 6.34 15.24 5.31
C GLY A 134 7.63 14.73 4.65
N VAL A 135 8.37 15.61 3.96
CA VAL A 135 9.65 15.25 3.33
C VAL A 135 10.71 14.89 4.36
N ILE A 136 10.84 15.67 5.44
CA ILE A 136 11.79 15.37 6.52
C ILE A 136 11.45 14.02 7.16
N LEU A 137 10.18 13.80 7.48
CA LEU A 137 9.72 12.53 8.06
C LEU A 137 10.01 11.36 7.11
N TRP A 138 9.72 11.53 5.83
CA TRP A 138 9.97 10.53 4.81
C TRP A 138 11.46 10.18 4.68
N ILE A 139 12.35 11.18 4.65
CA ILE A 139 13.80 10.97 4.60
C ILE A 139 14.27 10.21 5.84
N LEU A 140 13.87 10.64 7.03
CA LEU A 140 14.27 10.00 8.28
C LEU A 140 13.83 8.53 8.31
N ILE A 141 12.56 8.25 8.00
CA ILE A 141 12.05 6.87 7.99
C ILE A 141 12.72 6.05 6.88
N SER A 142 12.95 6.63 5.71
CA SER A 142 13.62 5.95 4.59
C SER A 142 15.04 5.53 4.96
N ILE A 143 15.82 6.42 5.59
CA ILE A 143 17.20 6.13 6.01
C ILE A 143 17.22 5.09 7.13
N VAL A 144 16.43 5.28 8.18
CA VAL A 144 16.42 4.37 9.34
C VAL A 144 15.95 2.98 8.93
N SER A 145 14.89 2.89 8.11
CA SER A 145 14.40 1.60 7.62
C SER A 145 15.37 0.94 6.64
N LEU A 146 16.04 1.70 5.78
CA LEU A 146 17.06 1.14 4.88
C LEU A 146 18.23 0.55 5.68
N TRP A 147 18.71 1.29 6.67
CA TRP A 147 19.76 0.82 7.57
C TRP A 147 19.32 -0.46 8.31
N ALA A 148 18.11 -0.46 8.86
CA ALA A 148 17.58 -1.64 9.56
C ALA A 148 17.51 -2.85 8.63
N ILE A 149 17.05 -2.68 7.39
CA ILE A 149 16.95 -3.77 6.41
C ILE A 149 18.33 -4.30 6.03
N LEU A 150 19.31 -3.43 5.75
CA LEU A 150 20.66 -3.88 5.37
C LEU A 150 21.40 -4.65 6.48
N ASN A 151 21.05 -4.42 7.75
CA ASN A 151 21.74 -5.05 8.90
C ASN A 151 20.95 -6.19 9.54
N LEU A 152 19.62 -6.24 9.38
CA LEU A 152 18.74 -7.20 10.06
C LEU A 152 18.07 -8.20 9.10
N LEU A 153 18.09 -7.96 7.80
CA LEU A 153 17.45 -8.79 6.75
C LEU A 153 18.45 -9.21 5.67
#